data_AF-A0A291L1R4-F1
#
_entry.id   AF-A0A291L1R4-F1
#
_cell.length_a   1.000
_cell.length_b   1.000
_cell.length_c   1.000
_cell.angle_alpha   90.00
_cell.angle_beta   90.00
_cell.angle_gamma   90.00
#
_symmetry.space_group_name_H-M   'P 1'
#
loop_
_entity.id
_entity.type
_entity.pdbx_description
1 polymer ?
#
loop_
_entity_poly.entity_id
_entity_poly.type
_entity_poly.pdbx_seq_one_letter_code
_entity_poly.pdbx_strand_id
1 'polypeptide(L)'
;VVKESCDGMGDVSEKHGSGPAVPEKAVRFSFTVMRITIEHSSQNVKVFEEPKPNSELCCKPLCLMLADESDHETLTAILSPLIAEREAMKSSELMLEMGGIPRTFKFIFRGTGYDEKLVREVEGLEASGSVYICTLCDATRLEASQNLVFHSITRSHTENLQRYEVWRSNPYHESVEELRDRVKGVSAKPFIETVPSIDALHCDIGNAAEFYKIFQLEIGEVYKNPNASKEERKRWQATLDKHLRKRMNLKPIMRMNGNFARKLMTQETVDAVCELIPSEERHEALRELMDLYLKMKPVWRSSCPAKECPESLCQYSFNSQRFAELLS
;
A
#
# COMPACT_ATOMS: atom_id res chain seq x y z
N VAL A 1 18.05 11.56 -3.06
CA VAL A 1 16.71 10.92 -3.15
C VAL A 1 16.09 10.89 -1.77
N VAL A 2 14.89 11.44 -1.64
CA VAL A 2 14.15 11.58 -0.39
C VAL A 2 12.85 10.77 -0.53
N LYS A 3 12.62 9.82 0.38
CA LYS A 3 11.33 9.14 0.51
C LYS A 3 10.43 10.02 1.35
N GLU A 4 9.26 10.38 0.84
CA GLU A 4 8.23 11.08 1.60
C GLU A 4 7.20 10.07 2.09
N SER A 5 6.66 10.34 3.27
CA SER A 5 5.70 9.45 3.93
C SER A 5 4.68 10.29 4.68
N CYS A 6 3.42 9.88 4.61
CA CYS A 6 2.33 10.50 5.35
C CYS A 6 1.39 9.40 5.83
N ASP A 7 1.02 9.46 7.11
CA ASP A 7 0.10 8.51 7.72
C ASP A 7 -0.85 9.20 8.70
N GLY A 8 -2.12 8.80 8.65
CA GLY A 8 -3.11 9.09 9.67
C GLY A 8 -3.07 8.10 10.83
N MET A 9 -3.25 8.62 12.04
CA MET A 9 -3.33 7.87 13.28
C MET A 9 -4.69 8.09 13.93
N GLY A 10 -5.36 7.00 14.29
CA GLY A 10 -6.52 7.02 15.19
C GLY A 10 -6.10 6.91 16.66
N ASP A 11 -7.07 7.00 17.55
CA ASP A 11 -6.92 6.80 19.00
C ASP A 11 -5.89 7.75 19.64
N VAL A 12 -5.83 9.01 19.16
CA VAL A 12 -4.97 10.07 19.71
C VAL A 12 -5.81 10.96 20.62
N SER A 13 -5.93 10.59 21.90
CA SER A 13 -6.84 11.26 22.83
C SER A 13 -6.62 12.77 22.94
N GLU A 14 -7.72 13.51 22.90
CA GLU A 14 -7.72 14.96 23.14
C GLU A 14 -7.37 15.24 24.62
N LYS A 15 -6.60 16.30 24.87
CA LYS A 15 -6.30 16.75 26.24
C LYS A 15 -7.27 17.84 26.66
N HIS A 16 -7.63 17.86 27.94
CA HIS A 16 -8.24 19.05 28.52
C HIS A 16 -7.34 20.28 28.35
N GLY A 17 -7.93 21.45 28.13
CA GLY A 17 -7.18 22.71 27.98
C GLY A 17 -8.02 23.84 27.43
N SER A 18 -7.37 24.98 27.17
CA SER A 18 -7.99 26.19 26.61
C SER A 18 -7.97 26.27 25.08
N GLY A 19 -7.49 25.21 24.41
CA GLY A 19 -7.35 25.16 22.95
C GLY A 19 -8.69 25.00 22.22
N PRO A 20 -8.68 25.09 20.89
CA PRO A 20 -9.85 24.69 20.10
C PRO A 20 -10.13 23.20 20.30
N ALA A 21 -11.39 22.80 20.09
CA ALA A 21 -11.73 21.39 19.99
C ALA A 21 -10.99 20.77 18.79
N VAL A 22 -10.29 19.67 19.02
CA VAL A 22 -9.49 18.97 18.00
C VAL A 22 -9.96 17.52 17.87
N PRO A 23 -9.85 16.90 16.68
CA PRO A 23 -10.19 15.49 16.54
C PRO A 23 -9.21 14.61 17.35
N GLU A 24 -9.69 13.46 17.83
CA GLU A 24 -8.85 12.45 18.49
C GLU A 24 -8.03 11.61 17.50
N LYS A 25 -7.42 12.31 16.55
CA LYS A 25 -6.67 11.79 15.41
C LYS A 25 -5.48 12.69 15.13
N ALA A 26 -4.46 12.13 14.50
CA ALA A 26 -3.31 12.90 14.06
C ALA A 26 -2.88 12.49 12.65
N VAL A 27 -2.29 13.42 11.91
CA VAL A 27 -1.57 13.13 10.67
C VAL A 27 -0.12 13.50 10.85
N ARG A 28 0.79 12.65 10.36
CA ARG A 28 2.23 12.87 10.42
C ARG A 28 2.82 12.83 9.03
N PHE A 29 3.37 13.95 8.59
CA PHE A 29 4.18 14.02 7.38
C PHE A 29 5.66 13.91 7.76
N SER A 30 6.37 12.98 7.12
CA SER A 30 7.77 12.65 7.42
C SER A 30 8.57 12.43 6.15
N PHE A 31 9.89 12.46 6.27
CA PHE A 31 10.77 12.11 5.16
C PHE A 31 11.98 11.27 5.62
N THR A 32 12.57 10.55 4.68
CA THR A 32 13.80 9.78 4.88
C THR A 32 14.77 10.07 3.74
N VAL A 33 16.02 10.42 4.07
CA VAL A 33 17.07 10.52 3.05
C VAL A 33 17.48 9.10 2.69
N MET A 34 17.02 8.60 1.55
CA MET A 34 17.23 7.20 1.17
C MET A 34 18.62 6.96 0.59
N ARG A 35 19.05 7.86 -0.30
CA ARG A 35 20.28 7.71 -1.07
C ARG A 35 20.84 9.06 -1.51
N ILE A 36 22.15 9.20 -1.41
CA ILE A 36 22.91 10.33 -1.95
C ILE A 36 23.87 9.79 -3.01
N THR A 37 23.79 10.33 -4.21
CA THR A 37 24.65 10.00 -5.34
C THR A 37 25.36 11.27 -5.82
N ILE A 38 26.60 11.13 -6.26
CA ILE A 38 27.38 12.18 -6.90
C ILE A 38 27.67 11.77 -8.34
N GLU A 39 27.58 12.71 -9.27
CA GLU A 39 28.04 12.49 -10.63
C GLU A 39 29.56 12.60 -10.67
N HIS A 40 30.23 11.54 -11.11
CA HIS A 40 31.68 11.48 -11.27
C HIS A 40 32.01 10.82 -12.61
N SER A 41 32.69 11.55 -13.49
CA SER A 41 33.12 11.06 -14.81
C SER A 41 31.99 10.38 -15.62
N SER A 42 30.83 11.05 -15.70
CA SER A 42 29.62 10.59 -16.42
C SER A 42 28.90 9.38 -15.82
N GLN A 43 29.23 8.98 -14.59
CA GLN A 43 28.48 7.96 -13.84
C GLN A 43 27.98 8.51 -12.52
N ASN A 44 26.79 8.08 -12.10
CA ASN A 44 26.26 8.37 -10.77
C ASN A 44 26.82 7.37 -9.76
N VAL A 45 27.74 7.83 -8.91
CA VAL A 45 28.36 7.05 -7.83
C VAL A 45 27.58 7.25 -6.54
N LYS A 46 27.24 6.16 -5.86
CA LYS A 46 26.51 6.19 -4.58
C LYS A 46 27.47 6.48 -3.43
N VAL A 47 27.21 7.57 -2.70
CA VAL A 47 28.03 8.00 -1.55
C VAL A 47 27.38 7.60 -0.23
N PHE A 48 26.05 7.58 -0.17
CA PHE A 48 25.29 7.16 1.00
C PHE A 48 24.04 6.41 0.56
N GLU A 49 23.67 5.39 1.34
CA GLU A 49 22.40 4.68 1.26
C GLU A 49 21.96 4.33 2.67
N GLU A 50 20.69 4.57 2.99
CA GLU A 50 20.13 4.23 4.29
C GLU A 50 20.06 2.70 4.45
N PRO A 51 20.80 2.09 5.39
CA PRO A 51 20.83 0.64 5.53
C PRO A 51 19.52 0.06 6.07
N LYS A 52 18.72 0.85 6.79
CA LYS A 52 17.43 0.41 7.36
C LYS A 52 16.33 1.42 7.02
N PRO A 53 15.86 1.46 5.75
CA PRO A 53 15.00 2.54 5.24
C PRO A 53 13.60 2.64 5.86
N ASN A 54 13.23 1.66 6.69
CA ASN A 54 11.96 1.61 7.41
C ASN A 54 12.16 1.66 8.94
N SER A 55 13.34 2.07 9.41
CA SER A 55 13.65 2.30 10.82
C SER A 55 13.02 3.59 11.31
N GLU A 56 12.56 3.60 12.55
CA GLU A 56 12.12 4.82 13.25
C GLU A 56 13.25 5.85 13.37
N LEU A 57 14.51 5.42 13.36
CA LEU A 57 15.67 6.29 13.49
C LEU A 57 15.93 7.16 12.24
N CYS A 58 15.50 6.70 11.06
CA CYS A 58 15.76 7.41 9.80
C CYS A 58 14.54 8.21 9.30
N CYS A 59 13.34 7.93 9.85
CA CYS A 59 12.11 8.62 9.48
C CYS A 59 12.00 9.95 10.23
N LYS A 60 12.42 11.04 9.57
CA LYS A 60 12.46 12.37 10.17
C LYS A 60 11.07 13.02 10.11
N PRO A 61 10.46 13.40 11.25
CA PRO A 61 9.19 14.10 11.24
C PRO A 61 9.38 15.51 10.65
N LEU A 62 8.44 15.93 9.81
CA LEU A 62 8.44 17.27 9.19
C LEU A 62 7.21 18.09 9.61
N CYS A 63 6.03 17.46 9.66
CA CYS A 63 4.81 18.10 10.12
C CYS A 63 3.95 17.13 10.93
N LEU A 64 3.43 17.62 12.06
CA LEU A 64 2.54 16.91 12.96
C LEU A 64 1.29 17.76 13.13
N MET A 65 0.12 17.19 12.86
CA MET A 65 -1.15 17.88 13.00
C MET A 65 -2.16 17.00 13.74
N LEU A 66 -3.01 17.61 14.56
CA LEU A 66 -4.20 16.98 15.13
C LEU A 66 -5.36 17.21 14.15
N ALA A 67 -5.45 16.33 13.16
CA ALA A 67 -6.42 16.37 12.08
C ALA A 67 -6.83 14.95 11.69
N ASP A 68 -7.98 14.81 11.03
CA ASP A 68 -8.33 13.56 10.36
C ASP A 68 -7.78 13.60 8.93
N GLU A 69 -7.11 12.53 8.49
CA GLU A 69 -6.64 12.41 7.09
C GLU A 69 -7.80 12.41 6.09
N SER A 70 -9.01 12.16 6.55
CA SER A 70 -10.24 12.19 5.75
C SER A 70 -10.94 13.56 5.74
N ASP A 71 -10.44 14.54 6.51
CA ASP A 71 -10.85 15.94 6.38
C ASP A 71 -9.96 16.62 5.34
N HIS A 72 -10.42 16.61 4.09
CA HIS A 72 -9.65 17.07 2.94
C HIS A 72 -9.30 18.56 3.05
N GLU A 73 -10.23 19.38 3.52
CA GLU A 73 -10.05 20.82 3.68
C GLU A 73 -8.94 21.13 4.69
N THR A 74 -8.98 20.51 5.86
CA THR A 74 -7.94 20.69 6.88
C THR A 74 -6.60 20.14 6.42
N LEU A 75 -6.59 18.94 5.82
CA LEU A 75 -5.38 18.28 5.33
C LEU A 75 -4.66 19.13 4.27
N THR A 76 -5.40 19.62 3.28
CA THR A 76 -4.85 20.46 2.20
C THR A 76 -4.41 21.82 2.71
N ALA A 77 -5.15 22.45 3.63
CA ALA A 77 -4.77 23.72 4.23
C ALA A 77 -3.41 23.63 4.96
N ILE A 78 -3.18 22.54 5.69
CA ILE A 78 -1.93 22.35 6.45
C ILE A 78 -0.77 21.86 5.57
N LEU A 79 -1.01 20.95 4.62
CA LEU A 79 0.06 20.35 3.82
C LEU A 79 0.44 21.16 2.57
N SER A 80 -0.45 21.99 2.02
CA SER A 80 -0.15 22.75 0.79
C SER A 80 1.10 23.63 0.85
N PRO A 81 1.50 24.26 1.99
CA PRO A 81 2.78 24.96 2.08
C PRO A 81 3.99 24.04 1.87
N LEU A 82 3.97 22.84 2.46
CA LEU A 82 5.05 21.85 2.29
C LEU A 82 5.14 21.37 0.84
N ILE A 83 3.99 21.19 0.17
CA ILE A 83 3.98 20.82 -1.24
C ILE A 83 4.53 21.96 -2.11
N ALA A 84 4.21 23.22 -1.81
CA ALA A 84 4.78 24.37 -2.51
C ALA A 84 6.31 24.45 -2.35
N GLU A 85 6.82 24.22 -1.14
CA GLU A 85 8.26 24.14 -0.87
C GLU A 85 8.91 22.98 -1.65
N ARG A 86 8.31 21.79 -1.61
CA ARG A 86 8.75 20.61 -2.35
C ARG A 86 8.85 20.89 -3.86
N GLU A 87 7.83 21.52 -4.46
CA GLU A 87 7.85 21.86 -5.89
C GLU A 87 8.95 22.88 -6.23
N ALA A 88 9.16 23.89 -5.38
CA ALA A 88 10.27 24.84 -5.56
C ALA A 88 11.63 24.14 -5.46
N MET A 89 11.78 23.14 -4.57
CA MET A 89 13.01 22.36 -4.40
C MET A 89 13.30 21.42 -5.59
N LYS A 90 12.28 20.96 -6.32
CA LYS A 90 12.47 20.08 -7.50
C LYS A 90 13.19 20.76 -8.65
N SER A 91 13.06 22.09 -8.78
CA SER A 91 13.64 22.89 -9.85
C SER A 91 14.81 23.77 -9.40
N SER A 92 15.32 23.56 -8.17
CA SER A 92 16.42 24.34 -7.60
C SER A 92 17.58 23.48 -7.11
N GLU A 93 18.68 24.14 -6.75
CA GLU A 93 19.88 23.54 -6.18
C GLU A 93 20.14 24.16 -4.80
N LEU A 94 20.44 23.32 -3.80
CA LEU A 94 20.84 23.79 -2.47
C LEU A 94 22.36 23.81 -2.37
N MET A 95 22.94 24.99 -2.16
CA MET A 95 24.34 25.15 -1.78
C MET A 95 24.45 25.09 -0.25
N LEU A 96 25.25 24.15 0.26
CA LEU A 96 25.46 23.95 1.69
C LEU A 96 26.94 23.72 1.97
N GLU A 97 27.52 24.46 2.91
CA GLU A 97 28.90 24.25 3.34
C GLU A 97 29.00 22.99 4.22
N MET A 98 29.85 22.04 3.82
CA MET A 98 30.09 20.80 4.56
C MET A 98 31.58 20.54 4.68
N GLY A 99 32.08 20.54 5.92
CA GLY A 99 33.51 20.35 6.20
C GLY A 99 34.40 21.42 5.57
N GLY A 100 33.95 22.68 5.55
CA GLY A 100 34.68 23.81 4.95
C GLY A 100 34.59 23.92 3.43
N ILE A 101 33.82 23.05 2.76
CA ILE A 101 33.69 23.02 1.30
C ILE A 101 32.22 23.23 0.92
N PRO A 102 31.88 24.23 0.11
CA PRO A 102 30.55 24.38 -0.48
C PRO A 102 30.19 23.16 -1.33
N ARG A 103 29.05 22.53 -1.04
CA ARG A 103 28.51 21.40 -1.79
C ARG A 103 27.15 21.77 -2.35
N THR A 104 26.85 21.28 -3.55
CA THR A 104 25.57 21.54 -4.22
C THR A 104 24.74 20.27 -4.26
N PHE A 105 23.46 20.38 -3.86
CA PHE A 105 22.53 19.25 -3.81
C PHE A 105 21.30 19.50 -4.68
N LYS A 106 20.89 18.44 -5.38
CA LYS A 106 19.57 18.33 -6.02
C LYS A 106 18.73 17.31 -5.28
N PHE A 107 17.43 17.58 -5.20
CA PHE A 107 16.50 16.68 -4.52
C PHE A 107 15.61 15.95 -5.52
N ILE A 108 15.40 14.67 -5.26
CA ILE A 108 14.41 13.85 -5.94
C ILE A 108 13.52 13.32 -4.85
N PHE A 109 12.31 13.85 -4.78
CA PHE A 109 11.28 13.44 -3.84
C PHE A 109 10.52 12.25 -4.42
N ARG A 110 10.29 11.23 -3.58
CA ARG A 110 9.53 10.04 -3.94
C ARG A 110 8.49 9.80 -2.87
N GLY A 111 7.26 10.20 -3.17
CA GLY A 111 6.13 9.96 -2.30
C GLY A 111 5.67 8.50 -2.36
N THR A 112 6.27 7.62 -1.57
CA THR A 112 5.97 6.17 -1.56
C THR A 112 5.52 5.64 -0.20
N GLY A 113 5.61 6.42 0.87
CA GLY A 113 5.18 6.00 2.22
C GLY A 113 3.75 6.44 2.54
N TYR A 114 2.81 6.09 1.67
CA TYR A 114 1.38 6.40 1.79
C TYR A 114 0.62 5.08 1.67
N ASP A 115 -0.39 4.87 2.51
CA ASP A 115 -1.28 3.74 2.31
C ASP A 115 -2.22 4.01 1.12
N GLU A 116 -2.89 2.96 0.60
CA GLU A 116 -3.73 3.11 -0.59
C GLU A 116 -4.88 4.12 -0.37
N LYS A 117 -5.41 4.18 0.87
CA LYS A 117 -6.48 5.11 1.23
C LYS A 117 -6.01 6.55 1.01
N LEU A 118 -4.86 6.91 1.58
CA LEU A 118 -4.31 8.25 1.47
C LEU A 118 -3.82 8.55 0.05
N VAL A 119 -3.24 7.58 -0.67
CA VAL A 119 -2.90 7.78 -2.10
C VAL A 119 -4.13 8.17 -2.89
N ARG A 120 -5.26 7.46 -2.71
CA ARG A 120 -6.51 7.79 -3.42
C ARG A 120 -7.00 9.19 -3.09
N GLU A 121 -6.99 9.55 -1.82
CA GLU A 121 -7.40 10.88 -1.34
C GLU A 121 -6.57 12.01 -1.96
N VAL A 122 -5.23 11.89 -1.96
CA VAL A 122 -4.34 12.96 -2.41
C VAL A 122 -4.11 13.02 -3.92
N GLU A 123 -4.35 11.90 -4.62
CA GLU A 123 -4.30 11.80 -6.09
C GLU A 123 -5.69 11.93 -6.75
N GLY A 124 -6.73 12.27 -5.98
CA GLY A 124 -8.07 12.56 -6.51
C GLY A 124 -8.81 11.35 -7.08
N LEU A 125 -8.44 10.14 -6.64
CA LEU A 125 -9.06 8.88 -7.03
C LEU A 125 -10.25 8.57 -6.14
N GLU A 126 -11.25 7.88 -6.67
CA GLU A 126 -12.30 7.28 -5.86
C GLU A 126 -11.73 6.33 -4.79
N ALA A 127 -12.43 6.21 -3.66
CA ALA A 127 -12.06 5.34 -2.54
C ALA A 127 -11.91 3.85 -2.95
N SER A 128 -11.25 3.05 -2.10
CA SER A 128 -10.90 1.64 -2.40
C SER A 128 -12.06 0.70 -2.72
N GLY A 129 -13.30 1.10 -2.39
CA GLY A 129 -14.53 0.39 -2.78
C GLY A 129 -14.94 0.60 -4.25
N SER A 130 -14.23 1.45 -5.00
CA SER A 130 -14.52 1.72 -6.40
C SER A 130 -14.46 0.48 -7.29
N VAL A 131 -15.08 0.60 -8.47
CA VAL A 131 -14.88 -0.30 -9.60
C VAL A 131 -13.45 -0.16 -10.14
N TYR A 132 -12.82 1.02 -10.08
CA TYR A 132 -11.41 1.21 -10.45
C TYR A 132 -10.50 0.83 -9.27
N ILE A 133 -10.00 -0.40 -9.33
CA ILE A 133 -9.36 -1.06 -8.18
C ILE A 133 -7.91 -0.63 -7.95
N CYS A 134 -7.23 -0.06 -8.96
CA CYS A 134 -5.79 0.19 -8.88
C CYS A 134 -5.47 1.69 -8.82
N THR A 135 -4.46 2.05 -8.02
CA THR A 135 -3.87 3.41 -8.03
C THR A 135 -2.78 3.57 -9.08
N LEU A 136 -2.41 2.49 -9.79
CA LEU A 136 -1.34 2.46 -10.80
C LEU A 136 -1.86 2.28 -12.23
N CYS A 137 -3.00 1.62 -12.41
CA CYS A 137 -3.59 1.37 -13.73
C CYS A 137 -5.09 1.71 -13.77
N ASP A 138 -5.70 1.58 -14.94
CA ASP A 138 -7.11 1.93 -15.18
C ASP A 138 -8.07 0.76 -15.15
N ALA A 139 -7.58 -0.44 -14.81
CA ALA A 139 -8.38 -1.65 -14.82
C ALA A 139 -9.54 -1.55 -13.81
N THR A 140 -10.70 -2.00 -14.27
CA THR A 140 -11.84 -2.25 -13.39
C THR A 140 -11.61 -3.51 -12.55
N ARG A 141 -12.35 -3.65 -11.44
CA ARG A 141 -12.33 -4.84 -10.58
C ARG A 141 -12.69 -6.11 -11.36
N LEU A 142 -13.63 -6.01 -12.29
CA LEU A 142 -14.03 -7.12 -13.15
C LEU A 142 -12.89 -7.51 -14.11
N GLU A 143 -12.33 -6.56 -14.84
CA GLU A 143 -11.20 -6.82 -15.74
C GLU A 143 -9.98 -7.37 -14.98
N ALA A 144 -9.69 -6.81 -13.80
CA ALA A 144 -8.62 -7.31 -12.94
C ALA A 144 -8.88 -8.74 -12.45
N SER A 145 -10.14 -9.12 -12.20
CA SER A 145 -10.46 -10.51 -11.82
C SER A 145 -10.32 -11.52 -12.97
N GLN A 146 -10.43 -11.06 -14.22
CA GLN A 146 -10.29 -11.91 -15.42
C GLN A 146 -8.84 -12.02 -15.89
N ASN A 147 -8.10 -10.92 -15.87
CA ASN A 147 -6.72 -10.85 -16.37
C ASN A 147 -5.70 -11.14 -15.25
N LEU A 148 -5.92 -10.61 -14.05
CA LEU A 148 -5.12 -10.73 -12.83
C LEU A 148 -3.70 -10.16 -12.90
N VAL A 149 -2.92 -10.47 -13.95
CA VAL A 149 -1.46 -10.28 -13.97
C VAL A 149 -0.93 -9.42 -15.12
N PHE A 150 -1.67 -9.23 -16.21
CA PHE A 150 -1.21 -8.43 -17.34
C PHE A 150 -1.78 -7.02 -17.31
N HIS A 151 -1.19 -6.18 -16.45
CA HIS A 151 -1.47 -4.76 -16.36
C HIS A 151 -0.17 -3.96 -16.39
N SER A 152 -0.23 -2.75 -16.95
CA SER A 152 0.88 -1.79 -16.96
C SER A 152 0.56 -0.61 -16.05
N ILE A 153 1.60 0.02 -15.51
CA ILE A 153 1.45 1.30 -14.81
C ILE A 153 1.11 2.37 -15.86
N THR A 154 -0.09 2.93 -15.78
CA THR A 154 -0.56 4.00 -16.68
C THR A 154 -0.71 5.31 -15.94
N ARG A 155 -1.21 5.29 -14.70
CA ARG A 155 -1.49 6.49 -13.92
C ARG A 155 -0.23 7.25 -13.53
N SER A 156 -0.36 8.57 -13.50
CA SER A 156 0.63 9.49 -12.96
C SER A 156 -0.06 10.73 -12.38
N HIS A 157 0.62 11.45 -11.50
CA HIS A 157 0.10 12.70 -10.95
C HIS A 157 -0.29 13.72 -12.04
N THR A 158 0.56 13.89 -13.06
CA THR A 158 0.29 14.78 -14.19
C THR A 158 -0.95 14.36 -14.97
N GLU A 159 -1.12 13.06 -15.21
CA GLU A 159 -2.30 12.55 -15.89
C GLU A 159 -3.57 12.72 -15.05
N ASN A 160 -3.48 12.47 -13.73
CA ASN A 160 -4.61 12.67 -12.83
C ASN A 160 -5.08 14.14 -12.83
N LEU A 161 -4.14 15.11 -12.86
CA LEU A 161 -4.48 16.53 -12.99
C LEU A 161 -5.26 16.81 -14.29
N GLN A 162 -4.82 16.23 -15.41
CA GLN A 162 -5.50 16.37 -16.70
C GLN A 162 -6.90 15.74 -16.68
N ARG A 163 -7.01 14.53 -16.11
CA ARG A 163 -8.30 13.82 -15.96
C ARG A 163 -9.27 14.59 -15.08
N TYR A 164 -8.80 15.20 -14.00
CA TYR A 164 -9.63 16.08 -13.19
C TYR A 164 -10.12 17.31 -13.98
N GLU A 165 -9.28 17.93 -14.81
CA GLU A 165 -9.75 19.05 -15.64
C GLU A 165 -10.79 18.62 -16.67
N VAL A 166 -10.68 17.40 -17.22
CA VAL A 166 -11.73 16.80 -18.08
C VAL A 166 -13.01 16.58 -17.28
N TRP A 167 -12.93 16.02 -16.07
CA TRP A 167 -14.08 15.82 -15.18
C TRP A 167 -14.78 17.15 -14.86
N ARG A 168 -14.02 18.17 -14.46
CA ARG A 168 -14.55 19.47 -14.05
C ARG A 168 -15.16 20.26 -15.20
N SER A 169 -14.55 20.20 -16.39
CA SER A 169 -14.99 20.99 -17.56
C SER A 169 -16.02 20.27 -18.42
N ASN A 170 -16.13 18.94 -18.33
CA ASN A 170 -16.95 18.08 -19.18
C ASN A 170 -16.98 18.54 -20.65
N PRO A 171 -15.84 18.56 -21.34
CA PRO A 171 -15.73 19.15 -22.68
C PRO A 171 -16.48 18.37 -23.75
N TYR A 172 -16.91 17.14 -23.45
CA TYR A 172 -17.65 16.26 -24.34
C TYR A 172 -19.15 16.22 -24.05
N HIS A 173 -19.64 16.97 -23.03
CA HIS A 173 -21.04 16.99 -22.60
C HIS A 173 -21.61 15.59 -22.32
N GLU A 174 -20.79 14.74 -21.72
CA GLU A 174 -21.14 13.35 -21.38
C GLU A 174 -22.02 13.29 -20.13
N SER A 175 -22.79 12.21 -20.00
CA SER A 175 -23.43 11.86 -18.72
C SER A 175 -22.39 11.61 -17.63
N VAL A 176 -22.81 11.59 -16.37
CA VAL A 176 -21.89 11.39 -15.24
C VAL A 176 -21.22 10.02 -15.29
N GLU A 177 -21.92 8.98 -15.74
CA GLU A 177 -21.38 7.62 -15.88
C GLU A 177 -20.34 7.53 -17.01
N GLU A 178 -20.64 8.10 -18.17
CA GLU A 178 -19.72 8.15 -19.32
C GLU A 178 -18.47 8.98 -18.99
N LEU A 179 -18.65 10.14 -18.37
CA LEU A 179 -17.55 11.01 -17.97
C LEU A 179 -16.66 10.33 -16.91
N ARG A 180 -17.28 9.67 -15.92
CA ARG A 180 -16.56 8.87 -14.90
C ARG A 180 -15.72 7.78 -15.53
N ASP A 181 -16.25 7.10 -16.56
CA ASP A 181 -15.47 6.10 -17.28
C ASP A 181 -14.36 6.73 -18.12
N ARG A 182 -14.60 7.87 -18.77
CA ARG A 182 -13.56 8.60 -19.50
C ARG A 182 -12.38 8.97 -18.61
N VAL A 183 -12.65 9.46 -17.40
CA VAL A 183 -11.60 9.89 -16.44
C VAL A 183 -11.13 8.77 -15.51
N LYS A 184 -11.68 7.56 -15.67
CA LYS A 184 -11.37 6.36 -14.89
C LYS A 184 -11.42 6.64 -13.37
N GLY A 185 -12.47 7.30 -12.92
CA GLY A 185 -12.71 7.58 -11.50
C GLY A 185 -11.82 8.67 -10.86
N VAL A 186 -11.19 9.54 -11.66
CA VAL A 186 -10.55 10.76 -11.15
C VAL A 186 -11.59 11.88 -11.08
N SER A 187 -12.15 12.14 -9.91
CA SER A 187 -13.25 13.09 -9.70
C SER A 187 -12.94 14.20 -8.70
N ALA A 188 -11.78 14.14 -8.04
CA ALA A 188 -11.24 15.20 -7.19
C ALA A 188 -9.89 15.68 -7.72
N LYS A 189 -9.47 16.88 -7.32
CA LYS A 189 -8.22 17.47 -7.80
C LYS A 189 -7.02 16.86 -7.06
N PRO A 190 -6.05 16.23 -7.74
CA PRO A 190 -4.81 15.81 -7.10
C PRO A 190 -4.08 17.01 -6.48
N PHE A 191 -3.47 16.84 -5.30
CA PHE A 191 -2.72 17.91 -4.65
C PHE A 191 -1.34 17.51 -4.13
N ILE A 192 -1.06 16.22 -3.93
CA ILE A 192 0.29 15.71 -3.62
C ILE A 192 0.73 14.79 -4.74
N GLU A 193 1.90 15.05 -5.34
CA GLU A 193 2.51 14.11 -6.28
C GLU A 193 3.06 12.88 -5.55
N THR A 194 2.39 11.75 -5.72
CA THR A 194 2.84 10.45 -5.25
C THR A 194 3.54 9.69 -6.38
N VAL A 195 4.37 8.71 -6.01
CA VAL A 195 4.97 7.78 -6.97
C VAL A 195 4.06 6.56 -7.09
N PRO A 196 3.65 6.16 -8.32
CA PRO A 196 2.85 4.95 -8.51
C PRO A 196 3.67 3.72 -8.08
N SER A 197 3.37 3.24 -6.88
CA SER A 197 4.11 2.21 -6.16
C SER A 197 3.16 1.48 -5.20
N ILE A 198 3.65 0.42 -4.57
CA ILE A 198 2.93 -0.33 -3.55
C ILE A 198 3.57 -0.05 -2.19
N ASP A 199 2.74 0.20 -1.17
CA ASP A 199 3.21 0.14 0.21
C ASP A 199 3.31 -1.33 0.66
N ALA A 200 4.53 -1.79 0.86
CA ALA A 200 4.83 -3.15 1.25
C ALA A 200 4.23 -3.55 2.61
N LEU A 201 4.04 -2.60 3.54
CA LEU A 201 3.45 -2.90 4.85
C LEU A 201 1.95 -3.18 4.72
N HIS A 202 1.19 -2.28 4.09
CA HIS A 202 -0.25 -2.47 3.92
C HIS A 202 -0.56 -3.59 2.91
N CYS A 203 0.30 -3.82 1.91
CA CYS A 203 0.20 -5.00 1.03
C CYS A 203 0.30 -6.31 1.82
N ASP A 204 1.26 -6.41 2.74
CA ASP A 204 1.39 -7.57 3.63
C ASP A 204 0.16 -7.79 4.52
N ILE A 205 -0.37 -6.71 5.10
CA ILE A 205 -1.53 -6.76 5.99
C ILE A 205 -2.78 -7.15 5.21
N GLY A 206 -3.00 -6.54 4.04
CA GLY A 206 -4.15 -6.82 3.17
C GLY A 206 -4.14 -8.26 2.66
N ASN A 207 -3.00 -8.72 2.13
CA ASN A 207 -2.86 -10.10 1.66
C ASN A 207 -3.07 -11.10 2.80
N ALA A 208 -2.51 -10.85 3.98
CA ALA A 208 -2.72 -11.73 5.12
C ALA A 208 -4.17 -11.77 5.61
N ALA A 209 -4.88 -10.64 5.55
CA ALA A 209 -6.31 -10.59 5.87
C ALA A 209 -7.14 -11.41 4.87
N GLU A 210 -6.79 -11.39 3.58
CA GLU A 210 -7.49 -12.22 2.58
C GLU A 210 -7.17 -13.71 2.72
N PHE A 211 -5.91 -14.09 2.94
CA PHE A 211 -5.58 -15.49 3.28
C PHE A 211 -6.28 -15.97 4.55
N TYR A 212 -6.37 -15.14 5.59
CA TYR A 212 -7.13 -15.45 6.79
C TYR A 212 -8.61 -15.70 6.47
N LYS A 213 -9.21 -14.91 5.57
CA LYS A 213 -10.58 -15.13 5.10
C LYS A 213 -10.69 -16.41 4.26
N ILE A 214 -9.75 -16.68 3.36
CA ILE A 214 -9.69 -17.94 2.60
C ILE A 214 -9.69 -19.14 3.56
N PHE A 215 -8.84 -19.13 4.59
CA PHE A 215 -8.81 -20.22 5.59
C PHE A 215 -10.17 -20.45 6.26
N GLN A 216 -10.89 -19.38 6.63
CA GLN A 216 -12.24 -19.51 7.19
C GLN A 216 -13.23 -20.13 6.20
N LEU A 217 -13.14 -19.74 4.93
CA LEU A 217 -14.02 -20.22 3.88
C LEU A 217 -13.75 -21.69 3.50
N GLU A 218 -12.49 -22.12 3.56
CA GLU A 218 -12.09 -23.50 3.33
C GLU A 218 -12.52 -24.42 4.47
N ILE A 219 -12.39 -23.99 5.73
CA ILE A 219 -12.95 -24.71 6.90
C ILE A 219 -14.47 -24.92 6.74
N GLY A 220 -15.15 -23.96 6.14
CA GLY A 220 -16.59 -24.02 5.87
C GLY A 220 -16.99 -24.76 4.61
N GLU A 221 -16.03 -25.24 3.81
CA GLU A 221 -16.24 -25.80 2.48
C GLU A 221 -17.21 -24.95 1.63
N VAL A 222 -17.00 -23.62 1.59
CA VAL A 222 -17.95 -22.68 0.94
C VAL A 222 -18.17 -23.00 -0.55
N TYR A 223 -17.20 -23.65 -1.18
CA TYR A 223 -17.28 -24.15 -2.55
C TYR A 223 -18.38 -25.23 -2.73
N LYS A 224 -18.76 -25.94 -1.67
CA LYS A 224 -19.93 -26.84 -1.62
C LYS A 224 -21.17 -26.15 -1.07
N ASN A 225 -20.97 -25.20 -0.15
CA ASN A 225 -22.04 -24.53 0.61
C ASN A 225 -22.03 -23.01 0.39
N PRO A 226 -22.40 -22.51 -0.80
CA PRO A 226 -22.24 -21.09 -1.15
C PRO A 226 -23.09 -20.16 -0.27
N ASN A 227 -24.25 -20.64 0.20
CA ASN A 227 -25.26 -19.85 0.91
C ASN A 227 -25.13 -19.90 2.44
N ALA A 228 -23.94 -20.19 2.97
CA ALA A 228 -23.71 -20.24 4.42
C ALA A 228 -24.07 -18.92 5.12
N SER A 229 -24.81 -19.04 6.21
CA SER A 229 -25.28 -17.95 7.06
C SER A 229 -24.15 -17.18 7.74
N LYS A 230 -24.46 -15.99 8.26
CA LYS A 230 -23.51 -15.18 9.02
C LYS A 230 -23.04 -15.89 10.29
N GLU A 231 -23.95 -16.62 10.94
CA GLU A 231 -23.69 -17.39 12.15
C GLU A 231 -22.74 -18.57 11.87
N GLU A 232 -22.90 -19.25 10.74
CA GLU A 232 -21.98 -20.29 10.27
C GLU A 232 -20.58 -19.74 10.03
N ARG A 233 -20.47 -18.62 9.29
CA ARG A 233 -19.18 -17.96 9.03
C ARG A 233 -18.49 -17.52 10.32
N LYS A 234 -19.24 -17.02 11.31
CA LYS A 234 -18.71 -16.72 12.65
C LYS A 234 -18.20 -17.96 13.37
N ARG A 235 -18.86 -19.12 13.22
CA ARG A 235 -18.37 -20.38 13.79
C ARG A 235 -17.06 -20.82 13.15
N TRP A 236 -16.93 -20.72 11.83
CA TRP A 236 -15.68 -21.05 11.13
C TRP A 236 -14.52 -20.14 11.56
N GLN A 237 -14.78 -18.84 11.69
CA GLN A 237 -13.82 -17.89 12.25
C GLN A 237 -13.39 -18.28 13.67
N ALA A 238 -14.34 -18.58 14.57
CA ALA A 238 -14.02 -18.98 15.94
C ALA A 238 -13.23 -20.31 15.99
N THR A 239 -13.51 -21.25 15.10
CA THR A 239 -12.76 -22.50 14.96
C THR A 239 -11.32 -22.23 14.53
N LEU A 240 -11.12 -21.42 13.48
CA LEU A 240 -9.80 -21.02 13.01
C LEU A 240 -9.02 -20.31 14.12
N ASP A 241 -9.63 -19.34 14.80
CA ASP A 241 -9.03 -18.57 15.89
C ASP A 241 -8.56 -19.44 17.04
N LYS A 242 -9.39 -20.41 17.46
CA LYS A 242 -9.03 -21.35 18.52
C LYS A 242 -7.87 -22.24 18.09
N HIS A 243 -7.84 -22.65 16.82
CA HIS A 243 -6.82 -23.54 16.30
C HIS A 243 -5.48 -22.82 16.09
N LEU A 244 -5.47 -21.62 15.51
CA LEU A 244 -4.28 -20.77 15.38
C LEU A 244 -3.69 -20.42 16.74
N ARG A 245 -4.51 -20.19 17.77
CA ARG A 245 -4.02 -20.03 19.15
C ARG A 245 -3.31 -21.29 19.64
N LYS A 246 -3.87 -22.47 19.36
CA LYS A 246 -3.35 -23.76 19.84
C LYS A 246 -2.06 -24.17 19.12
N ARG A 247 -2.00 -24.05 17.78
CA ARG A 247 -0.87 -24.53 16.97
C ARG A 247 0.18 -23.45 16.74
N MET A 248 -0.24 -22.22 16.43
CA MET A 248 0.66 -21.13 16.04
C MET A 248 0.95 -20.12 17.16
N ASN A 249 0.36 -20.32 18.36
CA ASN A 249 0.41 -19.37 19.47
C ASN A 249 -0.03 -17.94 19.05
N LEU A 250 -1.00 -17.86 18.14
CA LEU A 250 -1.57 -16.62 17.64
C LEU A 250 -2.87 -16.30 18.38
N LYS A 251 -2.87 -15.21 19.15
CA LYS A 251 -4.11 -14.72 19.78
C LYS A 251 -4.98 -14.06 18.70
N PRO A 252 -6.31 -14.32 18.69
CA PRO A 252 -7.24 -13.61 17.83
C PRO A 252 -7.13 -12.10 18.03
N ILE A 253 -7.16 -11.36 16.93
CA ILE A 253 -7.07 -9.91 16.89
C ILE A 253 -8.27 -9.33 16.14
N MET A 254 -8.69 -8.13 16.52
CA MET A 254 -9.82 -7.46 15.88
C MET A 254 -9.45 -6.94 14.48
N ARG A 255 -8.23 -6.43 14.30
CA ARG A 255 -7.73 -5.90 13.03
C ARG A 255 -6.37 -6.52 12.73
N MET A 256 -6.19 -7.01 11.51
CA MET A 256 -4.92 -7.56 11.03
C MET A 256 -3.80 -6.53 11.19
N ASN A 257 -2.65 -6.95 11.72
CA ASN A 257 -1.47 -6.12 11.87
C ASN A 257 -0.23 -6.84 11.29
N GLY A 258 0.86 -6.09 11.10
CA GLY A 258 2.06 -6.63 10.46
C GLY A 258 2.70 -7.82 11.19
N ASN A 259 2.62 -7.88 12.52
CA ASN A 259 3.19 -9.00 13.28
C ASN A 259 2.37 -10.27 13.09
N PHE A 260 1.04 -10.16 13.11
CA PHE A 260 0.16 -11.29 12.84
C PHE A 260 0.30 -11.75 11.39
N ALA A 261 0.32 -10.82 10.43
CA ALA A 261 0.51 -11.13 9.02
C ALA A 261 1.79 -11.93 8.76
N ARG A 262 2.92 -11.55 9.36
CA ARG A 262 4.20 -12.28 9.20
C ARG A 262 4.16 -13.70 9.76
N LYS A 263 3.42 -13.94 10.85
CA LYS A 263 3.30 -15.27 11.44
C LYS A 263 2.28 -16.14 10.69
N LEU A 264 1.19 -15.54 10.23
CA LEU A 264 0.12 -16.21 9.50
C LEU A 264 0.55 -16.63 8.10
N MET A 265 1.33 -15.80 7.40
CA MET A 265 1.83 -16.12 6.05
C MET A 265 3.05 -17.06 6.15
N THR A 266 2.83 -18.32 6.54
CA THR A 266 3.85 -19.36 6.67
C THR A 266 3.31 -20.71 6.25
N GLN A 267 4.17 -21.61 5.77
CA GLN A 267 3.77 -22.96 5.39
C GLN A 267 3.21 -23.75 6.57
N GLU A 268 3.85 -23.62 7.74
CA GLU A 268 3.40 -24.24 9.00
C GLU A 268 1.97 -23.80 9.38
N THR A 269 1.61 -22.53 9.13
CA THR A 269 0.23 -22.08 9.37
C THR A 269 -0.75 -22.79 8.44
N VAL A 270 -0.41 -22.97 7.16
CA VAL A 270 -1.27 -23.69 6.22
C VAL A 270 -1.42 -25.15 6.64
N ASP A 271 -0.34 -25.79 7.07
CA ASP A 271 -0.41 -27.18 7.55
C ASP A 271 -1.31 -27.31 8.79
N ALA A 272 -1.23 -26.36 9.73
CA ALA A 272 -2.15 -26.30 10.86
C ALA A 272 -3.61 -26.07 10.41
N VAL A 273 -3.85 -25.18 9.45
CA VAL A 273 -5.20 -24.95 8.92
C VAL A 273 -5.76 -26.19 8.20
N CYS A 274 -4.92 -26.95 7.49
CA CYS A 274 -5.33 -28.18 6.82
C CYS A 274 -5.84 -29.25 7.81
N GLU A 275 -5.40 -29.24 9.09
CA GLU A 275 -5.97 -30.13 10.12
C GLU A 275 -7.48 -29.91 10.36
N LEU A 276 -8.03 -28.77 9.91
CA LEU A 276 -9.44 -28.41 10.04
C LEU A 276 -10.24 -28.62 8.75
N ILE A 277 -9.59 -28.97 7.64
CA ILE A 277 -10.21 -29.10 6.33
C ILE A 277 -10.33 -30.60 6.00
N PRO A 278 -11.49 -31.10 5.52
CA PRO A 278 -11.63 -32.52 5.23
C PRO A 278 -10.98 -32.98 3.91
N SER A 279 -10.82 -32.06 2.95
CA SER A 279 -10.48 -32.38 1.57
C SER A 279 -8.97 -32.26 1.31
N GLU A 280 -8.29 -33.39 1.09
CA GLU A 280 -6.84 -33.42 0.77
C GLU A 280 -6.50 -32.63 -0.50
N GLU A 281 -7.38 -32.63 -1.50
CA GLU A 281 -7.22 -31.80 -2.71
C GLU A 281 -7.15 -30.29 -2.36
N ARG A 282 -7.95 -29.85 -1.38
CA ARG A 282 -7.90 -28.45 -0.92
C ARG A 282 -6.64 -28.17 -0.11
N HIS A 283 -6.07 -29.18 0.56
CA HIS A 283 -4.78 -29.03 1.24
C HIS A 283 -3.67 -28.73 0.23
N GLU A 284 -3.59 -29.51 -0.84
CA GLU A 284 -2.59 -29.30 -1.90
C GLU A 284 -2.73 -27.91 -2.52
N ALA A 285 -3.95 -27.49 -2.86
CA ALA A 285 -4.21 -26.15 -3.41
C ALA A 285 -3.78 -25.03 -2.45
N LEU A 286 -4.12 -25.12 -1.16
CA LEU A 286 -3.72 -24.11 -0.17
C LEU A 286 -2.22 -24.06 0.06
N ARG A 287 -1.57 -25.24 0.09
CA ARG A 287 -0.11 -25.32 0.25
C ARG A 287 0.60 -24.72 -0.95
N GLU A 288 0.15 -25.01 -2.17
CA GLU A 288 0.72 -24.43 -3.39
C GLU A 288 0.50 -22.91 -3.43
N LEU A 289 -0.71 -22.44 -3.09
CA LEU A 289 -1.03 -21.02 -3.05
C LEU A 289 -0.12 -20.25 -2.08
N MET A 290 0.13 -20.80 -0.88
CA MET A 290 1.04 -20.20 0.10
C MET A 290 2.50 -20.28 -0.35
N ASP A 291 2.95 -21.40 -0.93
CA ASP A 291 4.30 -21.55 -1.46
C ASP A 291 4.60 -20.49 -2.53
N LEU A 292 3.69 -20.28 -3.47
CA LEU A 292 3.80 -19.23 -4.49
C LEU A 292 3.82 -17.83 -3.87
N TYR A 293 2.94 -17.55 -2.91
CA TYR A 293 2.96 -16.28 -2.17
C TYR A 293 4.30 -16.04 -1.49
N LEU A 294 4.87 -17.06 -0.84
CA LEU A 294 6.18 -16.99 -0.15
C LEU A 294 7.36 -16.86 -1.13
N LYS A 295 7.26 -17.40 -2.33
CA LYS A 295 8.25 -17.18 -3.40
C LYS A 295 8.24 -15.76 -3.94
N MET A 296 7.06 -15.12 -3.99
CA MET A 296 6.91 -13.76 -4.50
C MET A 296 7.17 -12.68 -3.42
N LYS A 297 6.78 -12.93 -2.17
CA LYS A 297 6.87 -11.96 -1.06
C LYS A 297 8.22 -11.28 -0.85
N PRO A 298 9.36 -11.98 -0.94
CA PRO A 298 10.66 -11.34 -0.82
C PRO A 298 10.88 -10.20 -1.84
N VAL A 299 10.26 -10.27 -3.01
CA VAL A 299 10.50 -9.32 -4.10
C VAL A 299 9.99 -7.91 -3.77
N TRP A 300 8.83 -7.78 -3.12
CA TRP A 300 8.30 -6.47 -2.69
C TRP A 300 8.72 -6.07 -1.27
N ARG A 301 9.35 -6.96 -0.50
CA ARG A 301 9.80 -6.69 0.89
C ARG A 301 11.29 -6.42 1.04
N SER A 302 12.10 -7.01 0.17
CA SER A 302 13.53 -6.78 0.12
C SER A 302 13.84 -5.29 -0.15
N SER A 303 14.90 -4.78 0.47
CA SER A 303 15.38 -3.42 0.15
C SER A 303 16.08 -3.37 -1.21
N CYS A 304 16.68 -4.49 -1.64
CA CYS A 304 17.28 -4.64 -2.95
C CYS A 304 17.04 -6.06 -3.51
N PRO A 305 15.87 -6.35 -4.11
CA PRO A 305 15.49 -7.70 -4.53
C PRO A 305 16.45 -8.31 -5.56
N ALA A 306 17.06 -7.48 -6.41
CA ALA A 306 18.07 -7.92 -7.38
C ALA A 306 19.35 -8.48 -6.74
N LYS A 307 19.60 -8.22 -5.45
CA LYS A 307 20.75 -8.73 -4.70
C LYS A 307 20.35 -9.75 -3.64
N GLU A 308 19.22 -9.52 -2.98
CA GLU A 308 18.78 -10.34 -1.84
C GLU A 308 17.95 -11.55 -2.27
N CYS A 309 17.20 -11.47 -3.38
CA CYS A 309 16.36 -12.55 -3.88
C CYS A 309 16.26 -12.57 -5.42
N PRO A 310 17.39 -12.63 -6.15
CA PRO A 310 17.43 -12.50 -7.61
C PRO A 310 16.65 -13.59 -8.35
N GLU A 311 16.66 -14.83 -7.83
CA GLU A 311 15.91 -15.95 -8.42
C GLU A 311 14.40 -15.72 -8.30
N SER A 312 13.91 -15.35 -7.12
CA SER A 312 12.51 -14.97 -6.90
C SER A 312 12.08 -13.80 -7.78
N LEU A 313 12.95 -12.79 -7.95
CA LEU A 313 12.70 -11.66 -8.83
C LEU A 313 12.57 -12.10 -10.30
N CYS A 314 13.46 -12.96 -10.77
CA CYS A 314 13.44 -13.47 -12.14
C CYS A 314 12.20 -14.36 -12.42
N GLN A 315 11.78 -15.15 -11.43
CA GLN A 315 10.62 -16.04 -11.52
C GLN A 315 9.29 -15.37 -11.15
N TYR A 316 9.29 -14.08 -10.80
CA TYR A 316 8.11 -13.40 -10.26
C TYR A 316 6.91 -13.49 -11.21
N SER A 317 7.12 -13.24 -12.51
CA SER A 317 6.05 -13.29 -13.51
C SER A 317 5.44 -14.68 -13.67
N PHE A 318 6.27 -15.73 -13.64
CA PHE A 318 5.80 -17.11 -13.69
C PHE A 318 5.00 -17.46 -12.44
N ASN A 319 5.53 -17.16 -11.25
CA ASN A 319 4.86 -17.43 -9.98
C ASN A 319 3.54 -16.65 -9.87
N SER A 320 3.47 -15.40 -10.36
CA SER A 320 2.24 -14.61 -10.33
C SER A 320 1.17 -15.17 -11.27
N GLN A 321 1.56 -15.64 -12.46
CA GLN A 321 0.63 -16.31 -13.39
C GLN A 321 0.06 -17.58 -12.77
N ARG A 322 0.92 -18.43 -12.19
CA ARG A 322 0.48 -19.64 -11.51
C ARG A 322 -0.41 -19.35 -10.31
N PHE A 323 -0.10 -18.31 -9.54
CA PHE A 323 -0.92 -17.87 -8.41
C PHE A 323 -2.31 -17.42 -8.89
N ALA A 324 -2.37 -16.70 -10.01
CA ALA A 324 -3.63 -16.28 -10.63
C ALA A 324 -4.48 -17.47 -11.12
N GLU A 325 -3.85 -18.46 -11.78
CA GLU A 325 -4.51 -19.69 -12.23
C GLU A 325 -5.13 -20.50 -11.08
N LEU A 326 -4.51 -20.50 -9.89
CA LEU A 326 -5.06 -21.19 -8.72
C LEU A 326 -6.26 -20.47 -8.10
N LEU A 327 -6.41 -19.16 -8.35
CA LEU A 327 -7.50 -18.35 -7.81
C LEU A 327 -8.73 -18.31 -8.72
N SER A 328 -8.54 -18.48 -10.04
CA SER A 328 -9.59 -18.45 -11.06
C SER A 328 -10.44 -19.72 -11.10
#